data_AF-M2YUS2-F1
#
_entry.id   AF-M2YUS2-F1
#
_cell.length_a   1.000
_cell.length_b   1.000
_cell.length_c   1.000
_cell.angle_alpha   90.00
_cell.angle_beta   90.00
_cell.angle_gamma   90.00
#
_symmetry.space_group_name_H-M   'P 1'
#
loop_
_entity.id
_entity.type
_entity.pdbx_description
1 polymer ?
#
loop_
_entity_poly.entity_id
_entity_poly.type
_entity_poly.pdbx_seq_one_letter_code
_entity_poly.pdbx_strand_id
1 'polypeptide(L)'
;MGETFRLDPEEASAAAARLGALGERLNNSLKALEVTLDDRHGCWGQDDIGEAFAKNYVDPAEQTREGARKAGDGTGQLKDGIAKSVSVLRDLDQESAARIDAATGQTG
;
A
#
# COMPACT_ATOMS: atom_id res chain seq x y z
N MET A 1 -23.38 -17.35 -17.40
CA MET A 1 -22.19 -18.16 -17.08
C MET A 1 -21.45 -17.40 -16.01
N GLY A 2 -21.61 -17.80 -14.75
CA GLY A 2 -20.90 -17.16 -13.64
C GLY A 2 -19.47 -17.64 -13.67
N GLU A 3 -18.55 -16.77 -14.06
CA GLU A 3 -17.11 -17.01 -13.94
C GLU A 3 -16.85 -17.34 -12.46
N THR A 4 -16.51 -18.59 -12.19
CA THR A 4 -16.18 -19.01 -10.83
C THR A 4 -14.86 -18.33 -10.50
N PHE A 5 -14.94 -17.20 -9.80
CA PHE A 5 -13.81 -16.48 -9.27
C PHE A 5 -13.13 -17.37 -8.21
N ARG A 6 -12.24 -18.25 -8.66
CA ARG A 6 -11.32 -18.99 -7.80
C ARG A 6 -10.12 -18.10 -7.56
N LEU A 7 -10.17 -17.32 -6.49
CA LEU A 7 -8.99 -16.64 -5.99
C LEU A 7 -8.08 -17.73 -5.39
N ASP A 8 -6.87 -17.91 -5.93
CA ASP A 8 -5.86 -18.74 -5.28
C ASP A 8 -5.34 -17.98 -4.03
N PRO A 9 -5.57 -18.50 -2.81
CA PRO A 9 -5.20 -17.78 -1.59
C PRO A 9 -3.69 -17.66 -1.42
N GLU A 10 -2.91 -18.61 -1.94
CA GLU A 10 -1.45 -18.58 -1.89
C GLU A 10 -0.91 -17.51 -2.84
N GLU A 11 -1.39 -17.48 -4.09
CA GLU A 11 -0.98 -16.45 -5.05
C GLU A 11 -1.40 -15.05 -4.59
N ALA A 12 -2.61 -14.90 -4.06
CA ALA A 12 -3.10 -13.63 -3.52
C ALA A 12 -2.28 -13.18 -2.30
N SER A 13 -1.91 -14.09 -1.41
CA SER A 13 -1.02 -13.78 -0.28
C SER A 13 0.38 -13.38 -0.75
N ALA A 14 0.93 -14.05 -1.76
CA ALA A 14 2.23 -13.72 -2.33
C ALA A 14 2.21 -12.37 -3.06
N ALA A 15 1.12 -12.04 -3.75
CA ALA A 15 0.91 -10.73 -4.36
C ALA A 15 0.82 -9.63 -3.29
N ALA A 16 0.06 -9.85 -2.21
CA ALA A 16 -0.01 -8.92 -1.08
C ALA A 16 1.37 -8.69 -0.43
N ALA A 17 2.16 -9.75 -0.23
CA ALA A 17 3.50 -9.64 0.33
C ALA A 17 4.43 -8.79 -0.55
N ARG A 18 4.41 -9.01 -1.88
CA ARG A 18 5.18 -8.21 -2.84
C ARG A 18 4.74 -6.74 -2.85
N LEU A 19 3.42 -6.50 -2.80
CA LEU A 19 2.87 -5.15 -2.74
C LEU A 19 3.28 -4.43 -1.45
N GLY A 20 3.25 -5.14 -0.32
CA GLY A 20 3.74 -4.64 0.96
C GLY A 20 5.22 -4.25 0.90
N ALA A 21 6.08 -5.12 0.36
CA ALA A 21 7.50 -4.83 0.22
C ALA A 21 7.78 -3.64 -0.72
N LEU A 22 6.98 -3.46 -1.77
CA LEU A 22 7.04 -2.27 -2.64
C LEU A 22 6.63 -1.01 -1.89
N GLY A 23 5.54 -1.07 -1.11
CA GLY A 23 5.10 0.04 -0.27
C GLY A 23 6.15 0.46 0.77
N GLU A 24 6.80 -0.50 1.42
CA GLU A 24 7.90 -0.23 2.35
C GLU A 24 9.10 0.41 1.66
N ARG A 25 9.48 -0.07 0.48
CA ARG A 25 10.55 0.55 -0.32
C ARG A 25 10.20 1.97 -0.73
N LEU A 26 8.96 2.22 -1.15
CA LEU A 26 8.48 3.55 -1.50
C LEU A 26 8.53 4.49 -0.29
N ASN A 27 8.04 4.05 0.87
CA ASN A 27 8.09 4.81 2.11
C ASN A 27 9.53 5.11 2.57
N ASN A 28 10.45 4.16 2.43
CA ASN A 28 11.85 4.38 2.77
C ASN A 28 12.52 5.38 1.83
N SER A 29 12.28 5.28 0.52
CA SER A 29 12.76 6.26 -0.46
C SER A 29 12.18 7.65 -0.19
N LEU A 30 10.90 7.72 0.20
CA LEU A 30 10.26 8.97 0.57
C LEU A 30 10.89 9.59 1.82
N LYS A 31 11.15 8.80 2.87
CA LYS A 31 11.86 9.31 4.06
C LYS A 31 13.23 9.89 3.70
N ALA A 32 13.98 9.24 2.81
CA ALA A 32 15.27 9.76 2.34
C ALA A 32 15.11 11.07 1.54
N LEU A 33 14.06 11.17 0.73
CA LEU A 33 13.70 12.40 0.02
C LEU A 33 13.33 13.52 1.00
N GLU A 34 12.49 13.24 2.00
CA GLU A 34 12.08 14.21 3.02
C GLU A 34 13.27 14.75 3.80
N VAL A 35 14.17 13.88 4.24
CA VAL A 35 15.42 14.30 4.92
C VAL A 35 16.24 15.22 4.02
N THR A 36 16.36 14.90 2.73
CA THR A 36 17.11 15.74 1.77
C THR A 36 16.42 17.09 1.54
N LEU A 37 15.10 17.10 1.43
CA LEU A 37 14.34 18.33 1.22
C LEU A 37 14.39 19.22 2.47
N ASP A 38 14.31 18.65 3.66
CA ASP A 38 14.39 19.36 4.94
C ASP A 38 15.82 19.91 5.19
N ASP A 39 16.86 19.14 4.86
CA ASP A 39 18.27 19.60 4.92
C ASP A 39 18.56 20.78 3.99
N ARG A 40 17.83 20.85 2.87
CA ARG A 40 17.92 21.95 1.90
C ARG A 40 16.88 23.06 2.13
N HIS A 41 16.03 22.93 3.15
CA HIS A 41 14.96 23.87 3.43
C HIS A 41 15.51 25.08 4.20
N GLY A 42 15.33 26.28 3.64
CA GLY A 42 15.56 27.53 4.35
C GLY A 42 17.03 27.85 4.63
N CYS A 43 17.73 28.38 3.61
CA CYS A 43 18.88 29.29 3.75
C CYS A 43 19.30 29.80 2.36
N TRP A 44 18.33 30.26 1.56
CA TRP A 44 18.60 30.65 0.16
C TRP A 44 19.01 32.11 -0.02
N GLY A 45 19.17 32.84 1.08
CA GLY A 45 19.41 34.29 1.07
C GLY A 45 18.11 35.09 1.14
N GLN A 46 18.24 36.33 1.58
CA GLN A 46 17.16 37.35 1.57
C GLN A 46 17.29 38.29 0.37
N ASP A 47 18.17 37.93 -0.58
CA ASP A 47 18.31 38.61 -1.86
C ASP A 47 17.26 38.13 -2.85
N ASP A 48 17.05 38.90 -3.93
CA ASP A 48 16.04 38.62 -4.95
C ASP A 48 16.14 37.20 -5.52
N ILE A 49 17.36 36.64 -5.59
CA ILE A 49 17.61 35.28 -6.07
C ILE A 49 17.11 34.25 -5.05
N GLY A 50 17.39 34.45 -3.76
CA GLY A 50 16.93 33.59 -2.68
C GLY A 50 15.41 33.57 -2.54
N GLU A 51 14.77 34.74 -2.62
CA GLU A 51 13.30 34.83 -2.61
C GLU A 51 12.66 34.20 -3.84
N ALA A 52 13.23 34.43 -5.04
CA ALA A 52 12.75 33.81 -6.27
C ALA A 52 12.90 32.29 -6.25
N PHE A 53 13.99 31.77 -5.69
CA PHE A 53 14.17 30.33 -5.51
C PHE A 53 13.13 29.77 -4.55
N ALA A 54 12.93 30.40 -3.38
CA ALA A 54 11.95 29.98 -2.39
C ALA A 54 10.55 29.85 -2.99
N LYS A 55 10.12 30.89 -3.72
CA LYS A 55 8.79 30.96 -4.35
C LYS A 55 8.54 29.85 -5.36
N ASN A 56 9.58 29.36 -6.03
CA ASN A 56 9.45 28.33 -7.07
C ASN A 56 9.77 26.92 -6.57
N TYR A 57 10.46 26.78 -5.44
CA TYR A 57 10.91 25.49 -4.91
C TYR A 57 10.01 24.95 -3.80
N VAL A 58 9.53 25.80 -2.88
CA VAL A 58 8.82 25.36 -1.67
C VAL A 58 7.54 24.62 -2.01
N ASP A 59 6.61 25.24 -2.74
CA ASP A 59 5.31 24.63 -3.02
C ASP A 59 5.42 23.31 -3.82
N PRO A 60 6.23 23.23 -4.90
CA PRO A 60 6.39 21.96 -5.61
C PRO A 60 7.07 20.87 -4.78
N ALA A 61 8.00 21.24 -3.91
CA ALA A 61 8.63 20.30 -2.98
C ALA A 61 7.62 19.74 -1.98
N GLU A 62 6.77 20.59 -1.40
CA GLU A 62 5.70 20.15 -0.49
C GLU A 62 4.67 19.26 -1.18
N GLN A 63 4.22 19.63 -2.39
CA GLN A 63 3.29 18.81 -3.16
C GLN A 63 3.89 17.44 -3.51
N THR A 64 5.18 17.38 -3.82
CA THR A 64 5.88 16.12 -4.09
C THR A 64 5.93 15.24 -2.84
N ARG A 65 6.21 15.83 -1.67
CA ARG A 65 6.19 15.11 -0.38
C ARG A 65 4.80 14.54 -0.11
N GLU A 66 3.76 15.35 -0.24
CA GLU A 66 2.39 14.93 0.02
C GLU A 66 1.94 13.81 -0.93
N GLY A 67 2.20 13.96 -2.23
CA GLY A 67 1.85 12.96 -3.23
C GLY A 67 2.55 11.62 -2.98
N ALA A 68 3.82 11.66 -2.61
CA ALA A 68 4.57 10.45 -2.30
C ALA A 68 4.07 9.77 -1.01
N ARG A 69 3.68 10.53 0.03
CA ARG A 69 3.06 9.95 1.25
C ARG A 69 1.77 9.23 0.91
N LYS A 70 0.88 9.87 0.14
CA LYS A 70 -0.38 9.28 -0.32
C LYS A 70 -0.16 7.98 -1.11
N ALA A 71 0.87 7.93 -1.96
CA ALA A 71 1.22 6.74 -2.71
C ALA A 71 1.72 5.59 -1.80
N GLY A 72 2.54 5.91 -0.80
CA GLY A 72 2.99 4.98 0.23
C GLY A 72 1.81 4.40 1.02
N ASP A 73 0.95 5.27 1.54
CA ASP A 73 -0.25 4.89 2.31
C ASP A 73 -1.22 4.05 1.49
N GLY A 74 -1.50 4.44 0.24
CA GLY A 74 -2.37 3.71 -0.65
C GLY A 74 -1.86 2.30 -0.95
N THR A 75 -0.54 2.11 -1.06
CA THR A 75 0.07 0.79 -1.24
C THR A 75 -0.12 -0.09 0.00
N GLY A 76 0.00 0.49 1.20
CA GLY A 76 -0.31 -0.19 2.46
C GLY A 76 -1.78 -0.60 2.57
N GLN A 77 -2.70 0.31 2.24
CA GLN A 77 -4.13 0.02 2.24
C GLN A 77 -4.52 -1.10 1.26
N LEU A 78 -3.91 -1.13 0.07
CA LEU A 78 -4.14 -2.20 -0.90
C LEU A 78 -3.64 -3.55 -0.39
N LYS A 79 -2.45 -3.60 0.24
CA LYS A 79 -1.93 -4.81 0.90
C LYS A 79 -2.93 -5.33 1.93
N ASP A 80 -3.42 -4.47 2.80
CA ASP A 80 -4.36 -4.83 3.87
C ASP A 80 -5.70 -5.30 3.29
N GLY A 81 -6.18 -4.66 2.23
CA GLY A 81 -7.38 -5.06 1.50
C GLY A 81 -7.26 -6.47 0.92
N ILE A 82 -6.15 -6.79 0.25
CA ILE A 82 -5.90 -8.13 -0.31
C ILE A 82 -5.82 -9.17 0.81
N ALA A 83 -5.09 -8.88 1.89
CA ALA A 83 -4.97 -9.79 3.03
C ALA A 83 -6.35 -10.10 3.65
N LYS A 84 -7.20 -9.08 3.80
CA LYS A 84 -8.57 -9.23 4.29
C LYS A 84 -9.42 -10.10 3.36
N SER A 85 -9.36 -9.86 2.04
CA SER A 85 -10.08 -10.68 1.06
C SER A 85 -9.66 -12.15 1.09
N VAL A 86 -8.35 -12.42 1.22
CA VAL A 86 -7.83 -13.80 1.36
C VAL A 86 -8.34 -14.46 2.64
N SER A 87 -8.34 -13.74 3.77
CA SER A 87 -8.88 -14.27 5.04
C SER A 87 -10.36 -14.65 4.90
N VAL A 88 -11.19 -13.74 4.38
CA VAL A 88 -12.63 -13.98 4.21
C VAL A 88 -12.88 -15.19 3.33
N LEU A 89 -12.11 -15.36 2.26
CA LEU A 89 -12.27 -16.51 1.37
C LEU A 89 -11.87 -17.83 2.04
N ARG A 90 -10.78 -17.84 2.82
CA ARG A 90 -10.36 -19.01 3.60
C ARG A 90 -11.41 -19.40 4.63
N ASP A 91 -11.98 -18.43 5.33
CA ASP A 91 -13.03 -18.68 6.33
C ASP A 91 -14.29 -19.27 5.69
N LEU A 92 -14.70 -18.73 4.53
CA LEU A 92 -15.84 -19.25 3.76
C LEU A 92 -15.60 -20.69 3.24
N ASP A 93 -14.39 -20.98 2.75
CA ASP A 93 -14.02 -22.32 2.29
C ASP A 93 -14.04 -23.34 3.44
N GLN A 94 -13.46 -22.99 4.60
CA GLN A 94 -13.46 -23.83 5.80
C GLN A 94 -14.88 -24.08 6.32
N GLU A 95 -15.73 -23.05 6.39
CA GLU A 95 -17.12 -23.21 6.81
C GLU A 95 -17.91 -24.11 5.84
N SER A 96 -17.66 -23.96 4.53
CA SER A 96 -18.31 -24.77 3.51
C SER A 96 -17.87 -26.24 3.59
N ALA A 97 -16.57 -26.49 3.74
CA ALA A 97 -16.02 -27.83 3.94
C ALA A 97 -16.58 -28.50 5.20
N ALA A 98 -16.62 -27.79 6.33
CA ALA A 98 -17.16 -28.31 7.58
C ALA A 98 -18.64 -28.69 7.47
N ARG A 99 -19.44 -27.92 6.72
CA ARG A 99 -20.86 -28.25 6.46
C ARG A 99 -21.01 -29.47 5.57
N ILE A 100 -20.17 -29.62 4.55
CA ILE A 100 -20.18 -30.78 3.67
C ILE A 100 -19.81 -32.03 4.47
N ASP A 101 -18.72 -31.99 5.24
CA ASP A 101 -18.27 -33.10 6.09
C ASP A 101 -19.34 -33.51 7.12
N ALA A 102 -20.02 -32.54 7.73
CA ALA A 102 -21.12 -32.80 8.66
C ALA A 102 -22.33 -33.46 7.96
N ALA A 103 -22.61 -33.11 6.70
CA ALA A 103 -23.71 -33.68 5.93
C ALA A 103 -23.39 -35.08 5.39
N THR A 104 -22.16 -35.33 4.95
CA THR A 104 -21.71 -36.67 4.49
C THR A 104 -21.43 -37.62 5.66
N GLY A 105 -21.05 -37.13 6.84
CA GLY A 105 -20.89 -37.93 8.05
C GLY A 105 -22.20 -38.46 8.67
N GLN A 106 -23.36 -37.90 8.33
CA GLN A 106 -24.67 -38.37 8.79
C GLN A 106 -25.32 -39.44 7.88
N THR A 107 -24.70 -39.78 6.75
CA THR A 107 -25.23 -40.75 5.77
C THR A 107 -24.51 -42.12 5.78
N GLY A 108 -23.68 -42.39 6.79
CA GLY A 108 -22.98 -43.66 7.01
C GLY A 108 -23.53 -44.47 8.19
#